data_AF-A0A7Y4GUP0-F1
#
_entry.id   AF-A0A7Y4GUP0-F1
#
_cell.length_a   1.000
_cell.length_b   1.000
_cell.length_c   1.000
_cell.angle_alpha   90.00
_cell.angle_beta   90.00
_cell.angle_gamma   90.00
#
_symmetry.space_group_name_H-M   'P 1'
#
loop_
_entity.id
_entity.type
_entity.pdbx_description
1 polymer ?
#
loop_
_entity_poly.entity_id
_entity_poly.type
_entity_poly.pdbx_seq_one_letter_code
_entity_poly.pdbx_strand_id
1 'polypeptide(L)'
;MKYLAASLFAALQLLGFIFLAGAGHGWLAGAFSCLPLAPISFAAWFNALRAEPSLSISNYLLVAAGLVLAATAFATRSEGTGHFFAYWRVQGTLAGAIIALLYFNWILACGLTWWRYRASSL
;
A
#
# COMPACT_ATOMS: atom_id res chain seq x y z
N MET A 1 -5.37 -1.83 21.03
CA MET A 1 -6.13 -1.42 19.81
C MET A 1 -5.21 -1.05 18.64
N LYS A 2 -4.23 -0.14 18.80
CA LYS A 2 -3.32 0.28 17.70
C LYS A 2 -2.61 -0.85 16.95
N TYR A 3 -2.06 -1.84 17.67
CA TYR A 3 -1.38 -2.99 17.07
C TYR A 3 -2.34 -3.86 16.25
N LEU A 4 -3.54 -4.11 16.78
CA LEU A 4 -4.58 -4.89 16.08
C LEU A 4 -4.98 -4.21 14.76
N ALA A 5 -5.23 -2.90 14.79
CA ALA A 5 -5.57 -2.13 13.59
C ALA A 5 -4.42 -2.11 12.57
N ALA A 6 -3.18 -1.86 13.02
CA ALA A 6 -2.01 -1.88 12.15
C ALA A 6 -1.78 -3.26 11.50
N SER A 7 -1.92 -4.34 12.28
CA SER A 7 -1.84 -5.71 11.77
C SER A 7 -2.95 -6.03 10.77
N LEU A 8 -4.17 -5.52 10.98
CA LEU A 8 -5.27 -5.68 10.05
C LEU A 8 -4.95 -5.04 8.69
N PHE A 9 -4.46 -3.80 8.67
CA PHE A 9 -4.12 -3.13 7.41
C PHE A 9 -2.92 -3.77 6.70
N ALA A 10 -1.94 -4.27 7.45
CA ALA A 10 -0.86 -5.07 6.89
C ALA A 10 -1.37 -6.40 6.29
N ALA A 11 -2.29 -7.08 6.96
CA ALA A 11 -2.93 -8.29 6.44
C ALA A 11 -3.77 -7.99 5.18
N LEU A 12 -4.47 -6.85 5.14
CA LEU A 12 -5.18 -6.38 3.95
C LEU A 12 -4.23 -6.12 2.76
N GLN A 13 -3.04 -5.59 3.02
CA GLN A 13 -2.00 -5.47 1.99
C GLN A 13 -1.57 -6.86 1.46
N LEU A 14 -1.39 -7.84 2.35
CA LEU A 14 -1.07 -9.22 1.96
C LEU A 14 -2.24 -9.90 1.24
N LEU A 15 -3.49 -9.58 1.54
CA LEU A 15 -4.62 -10.02 0.72
C LEU A 15 -4.55 -9.43 -0.69
N GLY A 16 -4.06 -8.19 -0.82
CA GLY A 16 -3.72 -7.57 -2.10
C GLY A 16 -2.74 -8.41 -2.93
N PHE A 17 -1.76 -9.07 -2.31
CA PHE A 17 -0.87 -10.03 -3.01
C PHE A 17 -1.68 -11.11 -3.73
N ILE A 18 -2.65 -11.72 -3.04
CA ILE A 18 -3.46 -12.82 -3.57
C ILE A 18 -4.32 -12.32 -4.75
N PHE A 19 -4.97 -11.17 -4.60
CA PHE A 19 -5.81 -10.61 -5.66
C PHE A 19 -5.01 -10.20 -6.89
N LEU A 20 -3.82 -9.61 -6.68
CA LEU A 20 -2.95 -9.16 -7.76
C LEU A 20 -2.25 -10.33 -8.47
N ALA A 21 -1.94 -11.41 -7.76
CA ALA A 21 -1.34 -12.62 -8.33
C ALA A 21 -2.27 -13.38 -9.28
N GLY A 22 -3.60 -13.14 -9.18
CA GLY A 22 -4.65 -13.50 -10.13
C GLY A 22 -4.46 -14.82 -10.88
N ALA A 23 -5.13 -15.89 -10.44
CA ALA A 23 -5.04 -17.29 -10.92
C ALA A 23 -4.88 -17.50 -12.45
N GLY A 24 -3.69 -17.21 -13.00
CA GLY A 24 -3.32 -17.32 -14.41
C GLY A 24 -3.27 -16.01 -15.23
N HIS A 25 -3.73 -14.87 -14.71
CA HIS A 25 -3.78 -13.55 -15.41
C HIS A 25 -3.24 -12.39 -14.55
N GLY A 26 -2.52 -12.71 -13.47
CA GLY A 26 -2.10 -11.74 -12.46
C GLY A 26 -1.07 -10.73 -12.92
N TRP A 27 -1.05 -9.59 -12.23
CA TRP A 27 0.02 -8.60 -12.29
C TRP A 27 1.06 -8.95 -11.22
N LEU A 28 2.06 -9.76 -11.60
CA LEU A 28 3.03 -10.33 -10.67
C LEU A 28 3.88 -9.25 -9.99
N ALA A 29 4.36 -8.25 -10.73
CA ALA A 29 5.11 -7.14 -10.15
C ALA A 29 4.32 -6.44 -9.03
N GLY A 30 3.02 -6.20 -9.23
CA GLY A 30 2.13 -5.62 -8.22
C GLY A 30 1.83 -6.58 -7.07
N ALA A 31 1.74 -7.89 -7.32
CA ALA A 31 1.59 -8.86 -6.26
C ALA A 31 2.83 -8.86 -5.34
N PHE A 32 4.03 -9.03 -5.92
CA PHE A 32 5.27 -9.12 -5.15
C PHE A 32 5.58 -7.86 -4.34
N SER A 33 5.20 -6.68 -4.83
CA SER A 33 5.37 -5.43 -4.09
C SER A 33 4.50 -5.33 -2.83
N CYS A 34 3.42 -6.11 -2.71
CA CYS A 34 2.67 -6.21 -1.46
C CYS A 34 3.51 -6.75 -0.31
N LEU A 35 4.55 -7.55 -0.57
CA LEU A 35 5.42 -8.11 0.48
C LEU A 35 6.20 -7.03 1.23
N PRO A 36 6.96 -6.12 0.57
CA PRO A 36 7.57 -4.99 1.27
C PRO A 36 6.57 -3.89 1.65
N LEU A 37 5.44 -3.74 0.96
CA LEU A 37 4.41 -2.76 1.35
C LEU A 37 3.65 -3.16 2.62
N ALA A 38 3.55 -4.44 2.96
CA ALA A 38 2.87 -4.90 4.17
C ALA A 38 3.50 -4.38 5.47
N PRO A 39 4.82 -4.54 5.72
CA PRO A 39 5.46 -3.94 6.89
C PRO A 39 5.47 -2.40 6.85
N ILE A 40 5.49 -1.79 5.65
CA ILE A 40 5.35 -0.33 5.51
C ILE A 40 3.96 0.13 5.94
N SER A 41 2.90 -0.56 5.49
CA SER A 41 1.51 -0.30 5.89
C SER A 41 1.34 -0.47 7.39
N PHE A 42 1.88 -1.56 7.96
CA PHE A 42 1.89 -1.76 9.41
C PHE A 42 2.50 -0.56 10.14
N ALA A 43 3.73 -0.18 9.74
CA ALA A 43 4.46 0.90 10.40
C ALA A 43 3.75 2.25 10.25
N ALA A 44 3.14 2.52 9.09
CA ALA A 44 2.39 3.74 8.83
C ALA A 44 1.16 3.83 9.74
N TRP A 45 0.34 2.77 9.78
CA TRP A 45 -0.84 2.72 10.65
C TRP A 45 -0.48 2.73 12.13
N PHE A 46 0.57 2.01 12.52
CA PHE A 46 1.06 2.03 13.88
C PHE A 46 1.46 3.46 14.28
N ASN A 47 2.26 4.14 13.46
CA ASN A 47 2.68 5.54 13.70
C ASN A 47 1.48 6.49 13.77
N ALA A 48 0.55 6.37 12.83
CA ALA A 48 -0.65 7.21 12.76
C ALA A 48 -1.57 7.05 13.98
N LEU A 49 -1.56 5.89 14.64
CA LEU A 49 -2.39 5.56 15.81
C LEU A 49 -1.64 5.73 17.16
N ARG A 50 -0.39 6.19 17.16
CA ARG A 50 0.33 6.52 18.40
C ARG A 50 -0.31 7.73 19.09
N ALA A 51 -0.06 7.87 20.40
CA ALA A 51 -0.44 9.06 21.15
C ALA A 51 0.19 10.31 20.50
N GLU A 52 1.48 10.23 20.22
CA GLU A 52 2.27 11.24 19.50
C GLU A 52 2.75 10.66 18.16
N PRO A 53 2.10 10.99 17.05
CA PRO A 53 2.52 10.57 15.71
C PRO A 53 3.79 11.31 15.28
N SER A 54 4.73 10.60 14.63
CA SER A 54 5.97 11.22 14.11
C SER A 54 5.86 11.52 12.62
N LEU A 55 6.03 12.78 12.22
CA LEU A 55 6.14 13.17 10.82
C LEU A 55 7.37 12.58 10.15
N SER A 56 8.50 12.53 10.86
CA SER A 56 9.76 12.01 10.34
C SER A 56 9.59 10.54 9.91
N ILE A 57 9.01 9.71 10.78
CA ILE A 57 8.69 8.31 10.46
C ILE A 57 7.76 8.22 9.25
N SER A 58 6.69 9.02 9.20
CA SER A 58 5.76 9.03 8.07
C SER A 58 6.44 9.37 6.75
N ASN A 59 7.35 10.35 6.75
CA ASN A 59 8.07 10.77 5.55
C ASN A 59 9.05 9.69 5.08
N TYR A 60 9.78 9.05 6.01
CA TYR A 60 10.63 7.90 5.67
C TYR A 60 9.83 6.75 5.07
N LEU A 61 8.65 6.46 5.60
CA LEU A 61 7.77 5.41 5.07
C LEU A 61 7.22 5.75 3.68
N LEU A 62 6.90 7.03 3.41
CA LEU A 62 6.52 7.47 2.06
C LEU A 62 7.66 7.28 1.06
N VAL A 63 8.90 7.62 1.44
CA VAL A 63 10.07 7.41 0.60
C VAL A 63 10.30 5.93 0.35
N ALA A 64 10.26 5.09 1.39
CA ALA A 64 10.41 3.64 1.27
C ALA A 64 9.33 3.02 0.37
N ALA A 65 8.06 3.43 0.55
CA ALA A 65 6.96 3.00 -0.32
C ALA A 65 7.20 3.46 -1.76
N GLY A 66 7.63 4.70 -1.97
CA GLY A 66 7.95 5.24 -3.29
C GLY A 66 9.04 4.45 -4.01
N LEU A 67 10.08 4.01 -3.30
CA LEU A 67 11.12 3.13 -3.85
C LEU A 67 10.56 1.77 -4.24
N VAL A 68 9.69 1.17 -3.41
CA VAL A 68 8.99 -0.06 -3.77
C VAL A 68 8.17 0.13 -5.04
N LEU A 69 7.37 1.21 -5.13
CA LEU A 69 6.55 1.50 -6.30
C LEU A 69 7.38 1.74 -7.56
N ALA A 70 8.54 2.40 -7.45
CA ALA A 70 9.44 2.60 -8.56
C ALA A 70 10.00 1.27 -9.09
N ALA A 71 10.41 0.38 -8.18
CA ALA A 71 10.82 -0.99 -8.53
C ALA A 71 9.66 -1.79 -9.15
N THR A 72 8.45 -1.66 -8.61
CA THR A 72 7.23 -2.27 -9.18
C THR A 72 6.97 -1.77 -10.59
N ALA A 73 7.08 -0.47 -10.85
CA ALA A 73 6.87 0.11 -12.17
C ALA A 73 7.91 -0.42 -13.19
N PHE A 74 9.17 -0.54 -12.77
CA PHE A 74 10.22 -1.16 -13.59
C PHE A 74 9.91 -2.63 -13.90
N ALA A 75 9.56 -3.41 -12.89
CA ALA A 75 9.20 -4.82 -13.04
C ALA A 75 7.96 -5.00 -13.93
N THR A 76 6.96 -4.14 -13.77
CA THR A 76 5.74 -4.12 -14.61
C THR A 76 6.09 -3.85 -16.08
N ARG A 77 7.05 -2.96 -16.32
CA ARG A 77 7.54 -2.70 -17.68
C ARG A 77 8.26 -3.91 -18.26
N SER A 78 9.07 -4.62 -17.47
CA SER A 78 9.75 -5.83 -17.92
C SER A 78 8.80 -7.01 -18.15
N GLU A 79 7.72 -7.12 -17.38
CA GLU A 79 6.65 -8.10 -17.60
C GLU A 79 5.82 -7.78 -18.86
N GLY A 80 5.94 -6.57 -19.40
CA GLY A 80 5.14 -6.06 -20.50
C GLY A 80 3.88 -5.36 -19.99
N THR A 81 3.77 -4.07 -20.27
CA THR A 81 2.64 -3.23 -19.79
C THR A 81 1.27 -3.71 -20.28
N GLY A 82 1.22 -4.51 -21.35
CA GLY A 82 0.00 -5.16 -21.83
C GLY A 82 -0.64 -6.09 -20.78
N HIS A 83 0.16 -6.84 -20.02
CA HIS A 83 -0.34 -7.71 -18.95
C HIS A 83 -0.98 -6.92 -17.81
N PHE A 84 -0.38 -5.78 -17.46
CA PHE A 84 -0.96 -4.85 -16.48
C PHE A 84 -2.34 -4.36 -16.91
N PHE A 85 -2.47 -3.83 -18.14
CA PHE A 85 -3.75 -3.32 -18.62
C PHE A 85 -4.79 -4.44 -18.80
N ALA A 86 -4.37 -5.63 -19.22
CA ALA A 86 -5.24 -6.79 -19.32
C ALA A 86 -5.79 -7.18 -17.93
N TYR A 87 -4.93 -7.25 -16.91
CA TYR A 87 -5.34 -7.52 -15.53
C TYR A 87 -6.41 -6.52 -15.05
N TRP A 88 -6.15 -5.21 -15.16
CA TRP A 88 -7.10 -4.20 -14.69
C TRP A 88 -8.40 -4.17 -15.48
N ARG A 89 -8.36 -4.50 -16.78
CA ARG A 89 -9.58 -4.65 -17.59
C ARG A 89 -10.43 -5.82 -17.11
N VAL A 90 -9.82 -6.94 -16.72
CA VAL A 90 -10.53 -8.12 -16.22
C VAL A 90 -11.17 -7.88 -14.85
N GLN A 91 -10.51 -7.14 -13.96
CA GLN A 91 -11.07 -6.83 -12.63
C GLN A 91 -12.31 -5.91 -12.71
N GLY A 92 -12.36 -5.00 -13.69
CA GLY A 92 -13.40 -3.99 -13.78
C GLY A 92 -13.26 -2.88 -12.73
N THR A 93 -14.03 -1.79 -12.89
CA THR A 93 -13.82 -0.54 -12.16
C THR A 93 -13.99 -0.68 -10.64
N LEU A 94 -15.05 -1.36 -10.18
CA LEU A 94 -15.36 -1.45 -8.75
C LEU A 94 -14.35 -2.33 -8.00
N ALA A 95 -14.09 -3.56 -8.48
CA ALA A 95 -13.11 -4.44 -7.85
C ALA A 95 -11.70 -3.83 -7.95
N GLY A 96 -11.39 -3.17 -9.07
CA GLY A 96 -10.14 -2.44 -9.23
C GLY A 96 -9.95 -1.33 -8.19
N ALA A 97 -11.01 -0.55 -7.90
CA ALA A 97 -10.96 0.47 -6.86
C ALA A 97 -10.70 -0.13 -5.46
N ILE A 98 -11.32 -1.27 -5.14
CA ILE A 98 -11.08 -1.97 -3.87
C ILE A 98 -9.62 -2.43 -3.78
N ILE A 99 -9.10 -3.05 -4.83
CA ILE A 99 -7.70 -3.50 -4.89
C ILE A 99 -6.75 -2.32 -4.75
N ALA A 100 -7.02 -1.19 -5.41
CA ALA A 100 -6.22 0.01 -5.27
C ALA A 100 -6.26 0.56 -3.83
N LEU A 101 -7.42 0.58 -3.17
CA LEU A 101 -7.53 0.99 -1.78
C LEU A 101 -6.75 0.07 -0.84
N LEU A 102 -6.83 -1.25 -1.04
CA LEU A 102 -6.01 -2.21 -0.31
C LEU A 102 -4.53 -1.95 -0.54
N TYR A 103 -4.12 -1.67 -1.77
CA TYR A 103 -2.73 -1.50 -2.15
C TYR A 103 -2.11 -0.18 -1.65
N PHE A 104 -2.91 0.88 -1.58
CA PHE A 104 -2.47 2.23 -1.20
C PHE A 104 -2.93 2.66 0.21
N ASN A 105 -3.41 1.74 1.05
CA ASN A 105 -3.92 2.08 2.37
C ASN A 105 -2.89 2.81 3.27
N TRP A 106 -1.60 2.58 3.07
CA TRP A 106 -0.51 3.24 3.79
C TRP A 106 -0.45 4.76 3.51
N ILE A 107 -0.91 5.22 2.34
CA ILE A 107 -1.03 6.66 2.03
C ILE A 107 -2.01 7.32 3.00
N LEU A 108 -3.13 6.66 3.28
CA LEU A 108 -4.15 7.16 4.20
C LEU A 108 -3.59 7.28 5.62
N ALA A 109 -2.79 6.30 6.07
CA ALA A 109 -2.13 6.35 7.37
C ALA A 109 -1.11 7.49 7.47
N CYS A 110 -0.31 7.72 6.43
CA CYS A 110 0.61 8.85 6.37
C CYS A 110 -0.14 10.20 6.38
N GLY A 111 -1.21 10.32 5.61
CA GLY A 111 -2.08 11.51 5.62
C GLY A 111 -2.71 11.77 6.97
N LEU A 112 -3.16 10.72 7.67
CA LEU A 112 -3.70 10.82 9.03
C LEU A 112 -2.64 11.31 10.01
N THR A 113 -1.39 10.84 9.90
CA THR A 113 -0.27 11.34 10.71
C THR A 113 -0.07 12.83 10.50
N TRP A 114 -0.02 13.28 9.25
CA TRP A 114 0.15 14.70 8.92
C TRP A 114 -0.97 15.57 9.46
N TRP A 115 -2.22 15.13 9.31
CA TRP A 115 -3.39 15.85 9.84
C TRP A 115 -3.34 15.97 11.37
N ARG A 116 -3.06 14.87 12.08
CA ARG A 116 -2.95 14.87 13.54
C ARG A 116 -1.82 15.77 14.04
N TYR A 117 -0.67 15.74 13.36
CA TYR A 117 0.45 16.62 13.72
C TYR A 117 0.10 18.10 13.57
N ARG A 118 -0.56 18.48 12.46
CA ARG A 118 -1.03 19.85 12.26
C ARG A 118 -2.03 20.29 13.32
N ALA A 119 -2.96 19.40 13.70
CA ALA A 119 -3.93 19.69 14.74
C ALA A 119 -3.29 19.92 16.13
N SER A 120 -2.16 19.26 16.42
CA SER A 120 -1.42 19.47 17.68
C SER A 120 -0.52 20.71 17.72
N SER A 121 -0.27 21.34 16.57
CA SER A 121 0.53 22.58 16.47
C SER A 121 -0.30 23.87 16.47
N LEU A 122 -1.63 23.73 16.58
CA LEU A 122 -2.60 24.82 16.71
C LEU A 122 -3.03 24.94 18.17
#